data_AF-A0A5R9H7N0-F1
#
_entry.id   AF-A0A5R9H7N0-F1
#
_cell.length_a   1.000
_cell.length_b   1.000
_cell.length_c   1.000
_cell.angle_alpha   90.00
_cell.angle_beta   90.00
_cell.angle_gamma   90.00
#
_symmetry.space_group_name_H-M   'P 1'
#
loop_
_entity.id
_entity.type
_entity.pdbx_description
1 polymer ?
#
loop_
_entity_poly.entity_id
_entity_poly.type
_entity_poly.pdbx_seq_one_letter_code
_entity_poly.pdbx_strand_id
1 'polypeptide(L)'
;MQDLSNLVVYNDGELELKVSVGKESVWLNRNQLAELFGRDVKTIGKHINNVFNENELTRVSTVAKFATVQIEGGREITRDVEYYNLDVIISIGYRVKSQKGVRFRQWATSVLKNYIQNGYAINHHKITEQRLFALENDMQFIKSKIKDNSLEFNQNIFFDGQIYDAYSFVNDLLKLAKKEVILIDNYIDDTVFTLFSKYPNINFTIYTSTISKQLKLDFEKYSKQYRNISLKTFKSSHDRFLIINKKEIYHLGASLKDLGKKWFAFSKMSLDFLNLDEILYKLEV
;
A
#
# COMPACT_ATOMS: atom_id res chain seq x y z
N MET A 1 -6.99 -18.75 16.34
CA MET A 1 -7.41 -18.03 15.11
C MET A 1 -6.46 -18.49 14.02
N GLN A 2 -6.92 -19.35 13.12
CA GLN A 2 -6.05 -20.08 12.20
C GLN A 2 -5.79 -19.21 10.97
N ASP A 3 -4.52 -18.94 10.71
CA ASP A 3 -4.00 -18.09 9.64
C ASP A 3 -4.48 -18.60 8.26
N LEU A 4 -5.33 -17.82 7.60
CA LEU A 4 -6.09 -18.16 6.37
C LEU A 4 -5.32 -17.81 5.09
N SER A 5 -3.99 -17.91 5.09
CA SER A 5 -3.17 -17.13 4.16
C SER A 5 -2.75 -17.81 2.84
N ASN A 6 -3.29 -18.97 2.45
CA ASN A 6 -3.02 -19.54 1.10
C ASN A 6 -4.15 -20.43 0.55
N LEU A 7 -5.02 -19.84 -0.29
CA LEU A 7 -6.06 -20.53 -1.05
C LEU A 7 -5.57 -20.84 -2.48
N VAL A 8 -5.73 -22.08 -2.96
CA VAL A 8 -5.60 -22.42 -4.38
C VAL A 8 -6.99 -22.67 -4.93
N VAL A 9 -7.49 -21.73 -5.74
CA VAL A 9 -8.83 -21.84 -6.33
C VAL A 9 -8.76 -22.61 -7.64
N TYR A 10 -9.48 -23.73 -7.67
CA TYR A 10 -9.77 -24.49 -8.86
C TYR A 10 -11.18 -24.14 -9.33
N ASN A 11 -11.35 -23.61 -10.54
CA ASN A 11 -12.66 -23.14 -11.00
C ASN A 11 -13.17 -23.95 -12.21
N ASP A 12 -13.82 -25.07 -11.92
CA ASP A 12 -15.10 -25.53 -12.51
C ASP A 12 -15.52 -26.81 -11.74
N GLY A 13 -15.93 -26.64 -10.49
CA GLY A 13 -16.23 -27.72 -9.55
C GLY A 13 -15.71 -27.37 -8.17
N GLU A 14 -16.40 -26.42 -7.53
CA GLU A 14 -16.16 -25.85 -6.21
C GLU A 14 -15.55 -26.87 -5.23
N LEU A 15 -14.24 -26.76 -5.03
CA LEU A 15 -13.62 -27.21 -3.81
C LEU A 15 -12.52 -26.22 -3.47
N GLU A 16 -12.81 -25.35 -2.51
CA GLU A 16 -11.81 -24.54 -1.84
C GLU A 16 -10.91 -25.49 -1.03
N LEU A 17 -9.81 -25.93 -1.64
CA LEU A 17 -8.80 -26.71 -0.94
C LEU A 17 -8.09 -25.76 0.05
N LYS A 18 -8.56 -25.77 1.30
CA LYS A 18 -7.91 -25.08 2.41
C LYS A 18 -6.55 -25.75 2.66
N VAL A 19 -5.49 -25.16 2.11
CA VAL A 19 -4.12 -25.64 2.28
C VAL A 19 -3.62 -25.22 3.65
N SER A 20 -3.21 -26.20 4.48
CA SER A 20 -2.57 -25.91 5.76
C SER A 20 -1.13 -25.47 5.52
N VAL A 21 -0.82 -24.22 5.84
CA VAL A 21 0.46 -23.54 5.58
C VAL A 21 1.65 -24.14 6.34
N GLY A 22 1.41 -25.08 7.27
CA GLY A 22 2.47 -25.67 8.11
C GLY A 22 3.42 -26.64 7.41
N LYS A 23 3.11 -27.11 6.19
CA LYS A 23 3.96 -27.99 5.39
C LYS A 23 3.79 -27.55 3.93
N GLU A 24 4.87 -27.42 3.17
CA GLU A 24 4.96 -26.86 1.81
C GLU A 24 4.14 -27.60 0.71
N SER A 25 3.07 -28.32 1.05
CA SER A 25 2.27 -29.12 0.14
C SER A 25 0.83 -29.27 0.64
N VAL A 26 -0.10 -29.56 -0.28
CA VAL A 26 -1.51 -29.82 0.03
C VAL A 26 -1.64 -31.23 0.61
N TRP A 27 -2.39 -31.37 1.71
CA TRP A 27 -2.67 -32.66 2.35
C TRP A 27 -4.18 -32.88 2.43
N LEU A 28 -4.66 -34.00 1.90
CA LEU A 28 -6.09 -34.36 1.93
C LEU A 28 -6.30 -35.76 2.48
N ASN A 29 -7.35 -35.94 3.27
CA ASN A 29 -7.82 -37.26 3.68
C ASN A 29 -8.73 -37.91 2.61
N ARG A 30 -9.09 -39.18 2.80
CA ARG A 30 -9.90 -39.94 1.83
C ARG A 30 -11.28 -39.33 1.56
N ASN A 31 -11.89 -38.67 2.55
CA ASN A 31 -13.20 -38.03 2.40
C ASN A 31 -13.08 -36.76 1.55
N GLN A 32 -12.06 -35.94 1.79
CA GLN A 32 -11.79 -34.75 0.98
C GLN A 32 -11.44 -35.11 -0.47
N LEU A 33 -10.67 -36.18 -0.69
CA LEU A 33 -10.38 -36.71 -2.03
C LEU A 33 -11.65 -37.21 -2.75
N ALA A 34 -12.56 -37.85 -2.02
CA ALA A 34 -13.85 -38.31 -2.54
C ALA A 34 -14.70 -37.12 -3.02
N GLU A 35 -14.74 -36.05 -2.23
CA GLU A 35 -15.46 -34.82 -2.57
C GLU A 35 -14.82 -34.09 -3.77
N LEU A 36 -13.49 -33.95 -3.75
CA LEU A 36 -12.68 -33.33 -4.81
C LEU A 36 -12.92 -33.99 -6.16
N PHE A 37 -12.89 -35.32 -6.21
CA PHE A 37 -13.04 -36.07 -7.46
C PHE A 37 -14.47 -36.56 -7.71
N GLY A 38 -15.43 -36.28 -6.84
CA GLY A 38 -16.83 -36.69 -6.99
C GLY A 38 -16.99 -38.20 -7.11
N ARG A 39 -16.34 -38.95 -6.21
CA ARG A 39 -16.36 -40.42 -6.18
C ARG A 39 -16.44 -40.94 -4.75
N ASP A 40 -16.93 -42.17 -4.60
CA ASP A 40 -17.04 -42.79 -3.29
C ASP A 40 -15.68 -42.98 -2.61
N VAL A 41 -15.65 -42.81 -1.29
CA VAL A 41 -14.46 -42.99 -0.42
C VAL A 41 -13.85 -44.39 -0.57
N LYS A 42 -14.67 -45.41 -0.88
CA LYS A 42 -14.22 -46.77 -1.18
C LYS A 42 -13.42 -46.84 -2.49
N THR A 43 -13.92 -46.18 -3.54
CA THR A 43 -13.25 -46.10 -4.85
C THR A 43 -11.93 -45.35 -4.75
N ILE A 44 -11.92 -44.23 -4.02
CA ILE A 44 -10.68 -43.49 -3.74
C ILE A 44 -9.68 -44.36 -2.98
N GLY A 45 -10.13 -45.09 -1.96
CA GLY A 45 -9.27 -46.03 -1.22
C GLY A 45 -8.68 -47.14 -2.10
N LYS A 46 -9.45 -47.66 -3.04
CA LYS A 46 -8.96 -48.63 -4.02
C LYS A 46 -7.85 -48.03 -4.88
N HIS A 47 -8.04 -46.81 -5.40
CA HIS A 47 -7.00 -46.13 -6.18
C HIS A 47 -5.74 -45.87 -5.37
N ILE A 48 -5.86 -45.37 -4.14
CA ILE A 48 -4.73 -45.17 -3.23
C ILE A 48 -3.93 -46.48 -3.03
N ASN A 49 -4.62 -47.59 -2.76
CA ASN A 49 -3.95 -48.87 -2.57
C ASN A 49 -3.24 -49.33 -3.84
N ASN A 50 -3.86 -49.14 -5.01
CA ASN A 50 -3.22 -49.47 -6.29
C ASN A 50 -1.96 -48.63 -6.53
N VAL A 51 -1.98 -47.33 -6.25
CA VAL A 51 -0.81 -46.44 -6.36
C VAL A 51 0.39 -47.00 -5.60
N PHE A 52 0.17 -47.48 -4.38
CA PHE A 52 1.23 -48.06 -3.57
C PHE A 52 1.62 -49.49 -3.99
N ASN A 53 0.65 -50.32 -4.36
CA ASN A 53 0.92 -51.70 -4.81
C ASN A 53 1.66 -51.76 -6.14
N GLU A 54 1.41 -50.80 -7.02
CA GLU A 54 2.10 -50.63 -8.31
C GLU A 54 3.48 -49.96 -8.16
N ASN A 55 3.88 -49.61 -6.92
CA ASN A 55 5.12 -48.87 -6.62
C ASN A 55 5.24 -47.54 -7.37
N GLU A 56 4.12 -46.88 -7.70
CA GLU A 56 4.16 -45.54 -8.29
C GLU A 56 4.65 -44.50 -7.27
N LEU A 57 4.23 -44.65 -6.01
CA LEU A 57 4.63 -43.79 -4.90
C LEU A 57 4.97 -44.62 -3.67
N THR A 58 5.78 -44.05 -2.77
CA THR A 58 6.16 -44.69 -1.51
C THR A 58 5.31 -44.14 -0.36
N ARG A 59 4.73 -45.00 0.48
CA ARG A 59 3.85 -44.57 1.60
C ARG A 59 4.55 -43.65 2.61
N VAL A 60 5.82 -43.90 2.91
CA VAL A 60 6.56 -43.19 3.98
C VAL A 60 6.67 -41.69 3.73
N SER A 61 6.81 -41.27 2.47
CA SER A 61 6.96 -39.85 2.10
C SER A 61 5.65 -39.15 1.72
N THR A 62 4.58 -39.92 1.48
CA THR A 62 3.33 -39.40 0.89
C THR A 62 2.11 -39.52 1.81
N VAL A 63 2.22 -40.24 2.93
CA VAL A 63 1.15 -40.44 3.90
C VAL A 63 1.57 -39.90 5.27
N ALA A 64 0.71 -39.07 5.85
CA ALA A 64 0.83 -38.60 7.23
C ALA A 64 -0.40 -39.03 8.03
N LYS A 65 -0.20 -39.43 9.29
CA LYS A 65 -1.30 -39.70 10.23
C LYS A 65 -1.46 -38.51 11.16
N PHE A 66 -2.68 -38.00 11.24
CA PHE A 66 -3.03 -36.92 12.16
C PHE A 66 -4.12 -37.41 13.12
N ALA A 67 -3.86 -37.29 14.41
CA ALA A 67 -4.83 -37.60 15.45
C ALA A 67 -5.99 -36.59 15.35
N THR A 68 -7.19 -37.10 15.08
CA THR A 68 -8.42 -36.30 15.05
C THR A 68 -9.32 -36.77 16.17
N VAL A 69 -9.71 -35.86 17.06
CA VAL A 69 -10.69 -36.13 18.11
C VAL A 69 -12.08 -35.91 17.52
N GLN A 70 -12.92 -36.93 17.58
CA GLN A 70 -14.31 -36.86 17.14
C GLN A 70 -15.22 -37.24 18.30
N ILE A 71 -16.34 -36.53 18.46
CA ILE A 71 -17.35 -36.84 19.46
C ILE A 71 -18.37 -37.78 18.82
N GLU A 72 -18.41 -39.03 19.26
CA GLU A 72 -19.40 -40.03 18.84
C GLU A 72 -20.15 -40.54 20.07
N GLY A 73 -21.48 -40.45 20.08
CA GLY A 73 -22.31 -40.96 21.19
C GLY A 73 -22.03 -40.35 22.57
N GLY A 74 -21.54 -39.10 22.62
CA GLY A 74 -21.19 -38.40 23.86
C GLY A 74 -19.81 -38.73 24.44
N ARG A 75 -18.96 -39.48 23.71
CA ARG A 75 -17.57 -39.77 24.09
C ARG A 75 -16.61 -39.19 23.06
N GLU A 76 -15.50 -38.63 23.54
CA GLU A 76 -14.37 -38.23 22.71
C GLU A 76 -13.57 -39.47 22.30
N ILE A 77 -13.48 -39.72 21.00
CA ILE A 77 -12.70 -40.81 20.43
C ILE A 77 -11.62 -40.21 19.54
N THR A 78 -10.36 -40.48 19.87
CA THR A 78 -9.22 -40.10 19.03
C THR A 78 -8.98 -41.19 17.99
N ARG A 79 -9.03 -40.82 16.70
CA ARG A 79 -8.63 -41.70 15.60
C ARG A 79 -7.47 -41.09 14.82
N ASP A 80 -6.51 -41.92 14.46
CA ASP A 80 -5.47 -41.54 13.51
C ASP A 80 -6.06 -41.56 12.10
N VAL A 81 -6.20 -40.38 11.50
CA VAL A 81 -6.69 -40.22 10.13
C VAL A 81 -5.50 -40.07 9.19
N GLU A 82 -5.48 -40.85 8.12
CA GLU A 82 -4.49 -40.74 7.06
C GLU A 82 -4.78 -39.55 6.13
N TYR A 83 -3.76 -38.75 5.88
CA TYR A 83 -3.73 -37.66 4.92
C TYR A 83 -2.66 -37.94 3.87
N TYR A 84 -2.96 -37.57 2.63
CA TYR A 84 -2.15 -37.83 1.47
C TYR A 84 -1.69 -36.52 0.85
N ASN A 85 -0.42 -36.45 0.48
CA ASN A 85 0.20 -35.27 -0.10
C ASN A 85 -0.23 -35.04 -1.57
N LEU A 86 0.26 -33.94 -2.16
CA LEU A 86 -0.06 -33.56 -3.54
C LEU A 86 0.24 -34.63 -4.59
N ASP A 87 1.31 -35.42 -4.45
CA ASP A 87 1.67 -36.46 -5.42
C ASP A 87 0.58 -37.53 -5.51
N VAL A 88 0.06 -37.95 -4.36
CA VAL A 88 -1.06 -38.91 -4.30
C VAL A 88 -2.33 -38.29 -4.86
N ILE A 89 -2.61 -37.01 -4.55
CA ILE A 89 -3.77 -36.30 -5.10
C ILE A 89 -3.70 -36.29 -6.65
N ILE A 90 -2.53 -35.97 -7.22
CA ILE A 90 -2.31 -35.93 -8.66
C ILE A 90 -2.50 -37.33 -9.28
N SER A 91 -1.86 -38.36 -8.73
CA SER A 91 -1.98 -39.73 -9.25
C SER A 91 -3.44 -40.21 -9.25
N ILE A 92 -4.17 -39.98 -8.16
CA ILE A 92 -5.61 -40.30 -8.08
C ILE A 92 -6.40 -39.52 -9.13
N GLY A 93 -6.11 -38.22 -9.31
CA GLY A 93 -6.78 -37.38 -10.32
C GLY A 93 -6.63 -37.92 -11.74
N TYR A 94 -5.51 -38.59 -12.06
CA TYR A 94 -5.34 -39.27 -13.34
C TYR A 94 -6.06 -40.61 -13.45
N ARG A 95 -6.25 -41.33 -12.34
CA ARG A 95 -6.88 -42.66 -12.30
C ARG A 95 -8.40 -42.61 -12.16
N VAL A 96 -8.95 -41.52 -11.62
CA VAL A 96 -10.39 -41.38 -11.41
C VAL A 96 -11.12 -41.07 -12.73
N LYS A 97 -12.12 -41.89 -13.03
CA LYS A 97 -13.09 -41.65 -14.10
C LYS A 97 -14.26 -40.84 -13.56
N SER A 98 -14.20 -39.51 -13.53
CA SER A 98 -15.34 -38.64 -13.18
C SER A 98 -15.25 -37.33 -13.95
N GLN A 99 -16.36 -36.57 -14.04
CA GLN A 99 -16.33 -35.23 -14.66
C GLN A 99 -15.35 -34.30 -13.92
N LYS A 100 -15.37 -34.30 -12.58
CA LYS A 100 -14.38 -33.56 -11.77
C LYS A 100 -12.94 -34.00 -12.05
N GLY A 101 -12.69 -35.31 -12.20
CA GLY A 101 -11.38 -35.84 -12.59
C GLY A 101 -10.93 -35.43 -14.01
N VAL A 102 -11.86 -35.40 -14.98
CA VAL A 102 -11.58 -34.89 -16.34
C VAL A 102 -11.16 -33.43 -16.28
N ARG A 103 -11.93 -32.58 -15.58
CA ARG A 103 -11.61 -31.17 -15.46
C ARG A 103 -10.28 -30.96 -14.71
N PHE A 104 -10.02 -31.73 -13.65
CA PHE A 104 -8.75 -31.68 -12.93
C PHE A 104 -7.56 -31.96 -13.86
N ARG A 105 -7.65 -33.01 -14.70
CA ARG A 105 -6.61 -33.33 -15.68
C ARG A 105 -6.43 -32.23 -16.73
N GLN A 106 -7.53 -31.63 -17.22
CA GLN A 106 -7.46 -30.52 -18.17
C GLN A 106 -6.70 -29.33 -17.58
N TRP A 107 -7.00 -28.97 -16.33
CA TRP A 107 -6.30 -27.92 -15.60
C TRP A 107 -4.83 -28.27 -15.34
N ALA A 108 -4.53 -29.45 -14.78
CA ALA A 108 -3.15 -29.88 -14.52
C ALA A 108 -2.32 -29.86 -15.81
N THR A 109 -2.92 -30.32 -16.91
CA THR A 109 -2.30 -30.26 -18.25
C THR A 109 -2.10 -28.82 -18.72
N SER A 110 -3.04 -27.90 -18.50
CA SER A 110 -2.86 -26.49 -18.87
C SER A 110 -1.73 -25.82 -18.08
N VAL A 111 -1.61 -26.13 -16.78
CA VAL A 111 -0.52 -25.61 -15.93
C VAL A 111 0.82 -26.12 -16.46
N LEU A 112 0.92 -27.42 -16.76
CA LEU A 112 2.13 -28.01 -17.32
C LEU A 112 2.46 -27.43 -18.70
N LYS A 113 1.47 -27.25 -19.59
CA LYS A 113 1.66 -26.63 -20.90
C LYS A 113 2.17 -25.20 -20.77
N ASN A 114 1.56 -24.40 -19.90
CA ASN A 114 1.99 -23.02 -19.64
C ASN A 114 3.42 -22.98 -19.09
N TYR A 115 3.78 -23.90 -18.20
CA TYR A 115 5.13 -24.01 -17.67
C TYR A 115 6.14 -24.39 -18.75
N ILE A 116 5.83 -25.39 -19.59
CA ILE A 116 6.71 -25.81 -20.70
C ILE A 116 6.89 -24.66 -21.70
N GLN A 117 5.83 -23.90 -22.01
CA GLN A 117 5.90 -22.80 -22.97
C GLN A 117 6.63 -21.57 -22.44
N ASN A 118 6.37 -21.18 -21.18
CA ASN A 118 6.83 -19.90 -20.65
C ASN A 118 7.98 -20.02 -19.64
N GLY A 119 8.28 -21.23 -19.15
CA GLY A 119 9.26 -21.49 -18.09
C GLY A 119 8.73 -21.26 -16.66
N TYR A 120 7.47 -20.85 -16.51
CA TYR A 120 6.84 -20.58 -15.22
C TYR A 120 5.31 -20.79 -15.27
N ALA A 121 4.71 -21.02 -14.11
CA ALA A 121 3.26 -21.11 -13.94
C ALA A 121 2.74 -19.89 -13.17
N ILE A 122 1.73 -19.20 -13.72
CA ILE A 122 1.12 -18.02 -13.09
C ILE A 122 -0.23 -18.40 -12.47
N ASN A 123 -0.42 -18.05 -11.20
CA ASN A 123 -1.74 -18.06 -10.58
C ASN A 123 -2.39 -16.67 -10.68
N HIS A 124 -3.09 -16.42 -11.80
CA HIS A 124 -3.73 -15.12 -12.06
C HIS A 124 -4.77 -14.73 -11.01
N HIS A 125 -5.52 -15.71 -10.47
CA HIS A 125 -6.51 -15.46 -9.43
C HIS A 125 -5.85 -14.93 -8.16
N LYS A 126 -4.80 -15.59 -7.66
CA LYS A 126 -4.10 -15.15 -6.45
C LYS A 126 -3.51 -13.75 -6.62
N ILE A 127 -2.92 -13.46 -7.77
CA ILE A 127 -2.39 -12.12 -8.07
C ILE A 127 -3.50 -11.08 -8.09
N THR A 128 -4.65 -11.41 -8.66
CA THR A 128 -5.80 -10.49 -8.73
C THR A 128 -6.36 -10.21 -7.34
N GLU A 129 -6.58 -11.23 -6.52
CA GLU A 129 -7.04 -11.09 -5.13
C GLU A 129 -6.07 -10.26 -4.29
N GLN A 130 -4.77 -10.53 -4.39
CA GLN A 130 -3.75 -9.75 -3.68
C GLN A 130 -3.76 -8.27 -4.11
N ARG A 131 -3.96 -8.00 -5.40
CA ARG A 131 -4.10 -6.63 -5.92
C ARG A 131 -5.38 -5.97 -5.44
N LEU A 132 -6.50 -6.67 -5.41
CA LEU A 132 -7.77 -6.16 -4.88
C LEU A 132 -7.65 -5.84 -3.39
N PHE A 133 -7.07 -6.74 -2.60
CA PHE A 133 -6.82 -6.50 -1.18
C PHE A 133 -5.90 -5.31 -0.94
N ALA A 134 -4.83 -5.15 -1.73
CA ALA A 134 -3.98 -3.97 -1.65
C ALA A 134 -4.74 -2.68 -1.98
N LEU A 135 -5.57 -2.71 -3.03
CA LEU A 135 -6.40 -1.58 -3.43
C LEU A 135 -7.44 -1.21 -2.37
N GLU A 136 -8.06 -2.18 -1.71
CA GLU A 136 -8.98 -1.95 -0.60
C GLU A 136 -8.28 -1.26 0.58
N ASN A 137 -7.06 -1.69 0.92
CA ASN A 137 -6.27 -1.05 1.97
C ASN A 137 -5.89 0.39 1.60
N ASP A 138 -5.46 0.63 0.36
CA ASP A 138 -5.17 1.98 -0.15
C ASP A 138 -6.43 2.86 -0.11
N MET A 139 -7.58 2.32 -0.49
CA MET A 139 -8.85 3.03 -0.45
C MET A 139 -9.27 3.35 0.98
N GLN A 140 -9.08 2.43 1.94
CA GLN A 140 -9.34 2.67 3.36
C GLN A 140 -8.40 3.74 3.94
N PHE A 141 -7.13 3.73 3.55
CA PHE A 141 -6.16 4.76 3.91
C PHE A 141 -6.53 6.13 3.35
N ILE A 142 -6.96 6.18 2.08
CA ILE A 142 -7.47 7.41 1.47
C ILE A 142 -8.73 7.87 2.22
N LYS A 143 -9.67 6.96 2.50
CA LYS A 143 -10.91 7.28 3.24
C LYS A 143 -10.64 7.78 4.66
N SER A 144 -9.62 7.24 5.34
CA SER A 144 -9.23 7.73 6.66
C SER A 144 -8.57 9.11 6.61
N LYS A 145 -7.96 9.46 5.48
CA LYS A 145 -7.43 10.81 5.19
C LYS A 145 -8.49 11.78 4.64
N ILE A 146 -9.60 11.28 4.09
CA ILE A 146 -10.75 12.05 3.60
C ILE A 146 -11.94 11.85 4.55
N LYS A 147 -11.75 12.15 5.84
CA LYS A 147 -12.90 12.53 6.67
C LYS A 147 -13.16 14.01 6.36
N ASP A 148 -14.35 14.30 5.85
CA ASP A 148 -14.89 15.65 5.59
C ASP A 148 -14.46 16.40 4.32
N ASN A 149 -14.19 15.69 3.21
CA ASN A 149 -14.00 16.31 1.87
C ASN A 149 -12.90 17.39 1.79
N SER A 150 -12.07 17.54 2.82
CA SER A 150 -10.91 18.40 2.89
C SER A 150 -9.66 17.52 3.04
N LEU A 151 -8.64 17.80 2.23
CA LEU A 151 -7.27 17.35 2.53
C LEU A 151 -6.78 18.19 3.72
N GLU A 152 -7.30 17.90 4.91
CA GLU A 152 -6.76 18.47 6.13
C GLU A 152 -5.48 17.74 6.47
N PHE A 153 -4.39 18.46 6.30
CA PHE A 153 -3.10 18.04 6.80
C PHE A 153 -3.18 17.97 8.33
N ASN A 154 -3.53 16.80 8.85
CA ASN A 154 -3.75 16.56 10.28
C ASN A 154 -2.50 16.74 11.17
N GLN A 155 -1.38 17.23 10.64
CA GLN A 155 -0.20 17.56 11.41
C GLN A 155 -0.11 19.09 11.57
N ASN A 156 -0.94 19.61 12.48
CA ASN A 156 -0.93 21.03 12.86
C ASN A 156 0.28 21.41 13.71
N ILE A 157 1.05 20.43 14.21
CA ILE A 157 2.23 20.64 15.04
C ILE A 157 3.34 19.68 14.59
N PHE A 158 4.52 20.23 14.33
CA PHE A 158 5.75 19.47 14.20
C PHE A 158 6.52 19.54 15.52
N PHE A 159 7.07 18.41 15.95
CA PHE A 159 7.88 18.28 17.15
C PHE A 159 9.38 18.43 16.87
N ASP A 160 10.18 18.51 17.93
CA ASP A 160 11.63 18.74 17.85
C ASP A 160 12.30 17.65 17.00
N GLY A 161 13.10 18.08 16.02
CA GLY A 161 13.87 17.18 15.16
C GLY A 161 13.11 16.67 13.92
N GLN A 162 11.82 16.99 13.76
CA GLN A 162 11.03 16.64 12.57
C GLN A 162 11.35 17.54 11.35
N ILE A 163 12.64 17.75 11.08
CA ILE A 163 13.12 18.68 10.05
C ILE A 163 12.67 18.22 8.66
N TYR A 164 12.86 16.93 8.34
CA TYR A 164 12.51 16.39 7.03
C TYR A 164 10.99 16.35 6.82
N ASP A 165 10.22 15.98 7.85
CA ASP A 165 8.76 15.93 7.75
C ASP A 165 8.18 17.33 7.51
N ALA A 166 8.66 18.33 8.26
CA ALA A 166 8.28 19.72 8.08
C ALA A 166 8.69 20.27 6.69
N TYR A 167 9.87 19.88 6.21
CA TYR A 167 10.31 20.21 4.86
C TYR A 167 9.43 19.57 3.77
N SER A 168 9.15 18.26 3.89
CA SER A 168 8.32 17.50 2.94
C SER A 168 6.91 18.08 2.88
N PHE A 169 6.38 18.46 4.04
CA PHE A 169 5.10 19.11 4.17
C PHE A 169 5.01 20.43 3.39
N VAL A 170 5.97 21.35 3.60
CA VAL A 170 6.02 22.61 2.83
C VAL A 170 6.21 22.35 1.35
N ASN A 171 7.03 21.34 1.00
CA ASN A 171 7.23 20.95 -0.39
C ASN A 171 5.94 20.44 -1.05
N ASP A 172 5.11 19.69 -0.33
CA ASP A 172 3.81 19.23 -0.83
C ASP A 172 2.82 20.38 -0.99
N LEU A 173 2.84 21.39 -0.11
CA LEU A 173 2.08 22.62 -0.32
C LEU A 173 2.51 23.38 -1.57
N LEU A 174 3.81 23.52 -1.81
CA LEU A 174 4.32 24.20 -3.00
C LEU A 174 3.93 23.47 -4.30
N LYS A 175 3.80 22.13 -4.29
CA LYS A 175 3.27 21.38 -5.45
C LYS A 175 1.82 21.70 -5.78
N LEU A 176 1.02 22.13 -4.79
CA LEU A 176 -0.37 22.54 -5.02
C LEU A 176 -0.45 23.92 -5.70
N ALA A 177 0.58 24.75 -5.55
CA ALA A 177 0.64 26.04 -6.19
C ALA A 177 0.81 25.88 -7.71
N LYS A 178 -0.09 26.49 -8.49
CA LYS A 178 -0.11 26.36 -9.95
C LYS A 178 0.51 27.56 -10.65
N LYS A 179 0.51 28.72 -10.00
CA LYS A 179 0.93 29.99 -10.62
C LYS A 179 1.80 30.85 -9.72
N GLU A 180 1.40 31.05 -8.47
CA GLU A 180 2.07 32.01 -7.60
C GLU A 180 2.04 31.60 -6.13
N VAL A 181 3.09 32.01 -5.42
CA VAL A 181 3.25 31.83 -3.98
C VAL A 181 3.83 33.12 -3.39
N ILE A 182 3.17 33.65 -2.37
CA ILE A 182 3.66 34.78 -1.59
C ILE A 182 4.11 34.25 -0.24
N LEU A 183 5.36 34.52 0.12
CA LEU A 183 5.94 34.18 1.42
C LEU A 183 6.15 35.48 2.20
N ILE A 184 5.59 35.55 3.40
CA ILE A 184 5.89 36.58 4.39
C ILE A 184 6.69 35.91 5.48
N ASP A 185 7.99 36.20 5.57
CA ASP A 185 8.86 35.64 6.61
C ASP A 185 10.07 36.57 6.81
N ASN A 186 10.28 36.97 8.06
CA ASN A 186 11.33 37.90 8.45
C ASN A 186 12.73 37.29 8.53
N TYR A 187 12.85 35.95 8.45
CA TYR A 187 14.13 35.27 8.56
C TYR A 187 14.33 34.31 7.39
N ILE A 188 14.88 34.84 6.30
CA ILE A 188 15.17 34.13 5.05
C ILE A 188 16.68 33.97 4.88
N ASP A 189 17.09 32.82 4.38
CA ASP A 189 18.44 32.53 3.90
C ASP A 189 18.41 31.80 2.54
N ASP A 190 19.56 31.32 2.09
CA ASP A 190 19.74 30.63 0.81
C ASP A 190 18.99 29.29 0.71
N THR A 191 18.62 28.68 1.85
CA THR A 191 17.86 27.43 1.86
C THR A 191 16.47 27.61 1.27
N VAL A 192 15.85 28.78 1.47
CA VAL A 192 14.54 29.13 0.91
C VAL A 192 14.62 29.26 -0.61
N PHE A 193 15.67 29.91 -1.12
CA PHE A 193 15.92 29.98 -2.57
C PHE A 193 16.15 28.60 -3.17
N THR A 194 16.90 27.75 -2.48
CA THR A 194 17.13 26.36 -2.90
C THR A 194 15.82 25.58 -3.00
N LEU A 195 14.91 25.73 -2.04
CA LEU A 195 13.58 25.13 -2.12
C LEU A 195 12.78 25.64 -3.33
N PHE A 196 12.77 26.96 -3.55
CA PHE A 196 12.02 27.57 -4.65
C PHE A 196 12.58 27.23 -6.04
N SER A 197 13.89 26.98 -6.15
CA SER A 197 14.53 26.54 -7.41
C SER A 197 13.91 25.28 -8.02
N LYS A 198 13.31 24.42 -7.19
CA LYS A 198 12.64 23.18 -7.63
C LYS A 198 11.38 23.45 -8.44
N TYR A 199 10.84 24.67 -8.41
CA TYR A 199 9.56 25.05 -8.99
C TYR A 199 9.69 26.24 -9.94
N PRO A 200 10.42 26.11 -11.08
CA PRO A 200 10.71 27.22 -11.99
C PRO A 200 9.46 27.83 -12.65
N ASN A 201 8.34 27.09 -12.68
CA ASN A 201 7.08 27.52 -13.29
C ASN A 201 6.17 28.33 -12.33
N ILE A 202 6.56 28.48 -11.08
CA ILE A 202 5.78 29.19 -10.04
C ILE A 202 6.45 30.53 -9.77
N ASN A 203 5.67 31.60 -9.75
CA ASN A 203 6.15 32.93 -9.38
C ASN A 203 6.14 33.11 -7.86
N PHE A 204 7.31 33.36 -7.28
CA PHE A 204 7.50 33.57 -5.86
C PHE A 204 7.64 35.06 -5.54
N THR A 205 6.93 35.53 -4.52
CA THR A 205 7.17 36.86 -3.92
C THR A 205 7.50 36.69 -2.45
N ILE A 206 8.68 37.15 -2.03
CA ILE A 206 9.12 37.11 -0.64
C ILE A 206 9.02 38.52 -0.05
N TYR A 207 8.31 38.62 1.07
CA TYR A 207 8.24 39.80 1.93
C TYR A 207 9.00 39.52 3.23
N THR A 208 9.99 40.35 3.52
CA THR A 208 10.80 40.27 4.75
C THR A 208 11.01 41.68 5.33
N SER A 209 11.14 41.81 6.65
CA SER A 209 11.35 43.11 7.31
C SER A 209 12.60 43.85 6.84
N THR A 210 13.70 43.13 6.55
CA THR A 210 14.99 43.69 6.17
C THR A 210 15.67 42.82 5.12
N ILE A 211 16.39 43.46 4.19
CA ILE A 211 17.21 42.76 3.20
C ILE A 211 18.67 43.00 3.57
N SER A 212 19.31 41.99 4.16
CA SER A 212 20.74 42.05 4.48
C SER A 212 21.57 42.06 3.20
N LYS A 213 22.84 42.51 3.30
CA LYS A 213 23.77 42.47 2.17
C LYS A 213 23.93 41.04 1.62
N GLN A 214 24.00 40.05 2.52
CA GLN A 214 24.12 38.63 2.15
C GLN A 214 22.86 38.17 1.39
N LEU A 215 21.67 38.42 1.94
CA LEU A 215 20.40 38.04 1.30
C LEU A 215 20.24 38.66 -0.08
N LYS A 216 20.69 39.91 -0.25
CA LYS A 216 20.69 40.58 -1.56
C LYS A 216 21.59 39.88 -2.57
N LEU A 217 22.81 39.50 -2.17
CA LEU A 217 23.75 38.78 -3.04
C LEU A 217 23.21 37.41 -3.44
N ASP A 218 22.61 36.67 -2.50
CA ASP A 218 22.00 35.37 -2.76
C ASP A 218 20.79 35.48 -3.70
N PHE A 219 19.95 36.51 -3.51
CA PHE A 219 18.87 36.85 -4.42
C PHE A 219 19.35 37.19 -5.83
N GLU A 220 20.40 38.01 -5.97
CA GLU A 220 20.99 38.37 -7.26
C GLU A 220 21.57 37.12 -7.97
N LYS A 221 22.20 36.22 -7.22
CA LYS A 221 22.73 34.96 -7.74
C LYS A 221 21.61 34.05 -8.25
N TYR A 222 20.55 33.87 -7.47
CA TYR A 222 19.39 33.09 -7.88
C TYR A 222 18.71 33.69 -9.11
N SER A 223 18.49 35.00 -9.11
CA SER A 223 17.79 35.74 -10.16
C SER A 223 18.48 35.71 -11.53
N LYS A 224 19.79 35.43 -11.57
CA LYS A 224 20.53 35.21 -12.82
C LYS A 224 20.09 33.95 -13.55
N GLN A 225 19.73 32.89 -12.80
CA GLN A 225 19.33 31.60 -13.36
C GLN A 225 17.80 31.46 -13.44
N TYR A 226 17.09 31.94 -12.43
CA TYR A 226 15.65 31.77 -12.27
C TYR A 226 14.97 33.15 -12.14
N ARG A 227 14.10 33.51 -13.11
CA ARG A 227 13.43 34.83 -13.16
C ARG A 227 12.05 34.85 -12.51
N ASN A 228 11.73 33.83 -11.73
CA ASN A 228 10.42 33.59 -11.14
C ASN A 228 10.35 34.04 -9.67
N ILE A 229 11.19 34.96 -9.22
CA ILE A 229 11.21 35.43 -7.82
C ILE A 229 11.26 36.96 -7.72
N SER A 230 10.56 37.50 -6.72
CA SER A 230 10.61 38.91 -6.32
C SER A 230 10.87 39.00 -4.82
N LEU A 231 11.74 39.93 -4.41
CA LEU A 231 12.08 40.18 -3.01
C LEU A 231 11.70 41.62 -2.64
N LYS A 232 10.83 41.78 -1.63
CA LYS A 232 10.29 43.06 -1.16
C LYS A 232 10.46 43.20 0.34
N THR A 233 10.55 44.44 0.81
CA THR A 233 10.57 44.75 2.24
C THR A 233 9.17 44.97 2.79
N PHE A 234 8.82 44.35 3.92
CA PHE A 234 7.57 44.59 4.64
C PHE A 234 7.81 44.49 6.15
N LYS A 235 7.68 45.62 6.85
CA LYS A 235 8.02 45.71 8.29
C LYS A 235 6.83 45.47 9.21
N SER A 236 5.61 45.47 8.68
CA SER A 236 4.38 45.45 9.46
C SER A 236 3.87 44.04 9.80
N SER A 237 4.68 42.98 9.56
CA SER A 237 4.37 41.60 9.95
C SER A 237 5.38 41.08 10.95
N HIS A 238 4.90 40.51 12.06
CA HIS A 238 5.71 39.67 12.95
C HIS A 238 5.56 38.18 12.61
N ASP A 239 4.34 37.79 12.24
CA ASP A 239 4.01 36.43 11.89
C ASP A 239 4.40 36.08 10.46
N ARG A 240 4.38 34.78 10.17
CA ARG A 240 4.83 34.21 8.92
C ARG A 240 3.67 33.57 8.20
N PHE A 241 3.56 33.89 6.92
CA PHE A 241 2.45 33.43 6.10
C PHE A 241 2.94 32.90 4.77
N LEU A 242 2.31 31.84 4.31
CA LEU A 242 2.45 31.32 2.96
C LEU A 242 1.11 31.41 2.27
N ILE A 243 1.03 32.23 1.23
CA ILE A 243 -0.19 32.45 0.45
C ILE A 243 -0.03 31.75 -0.89
N ILE A 244 -0.94 30.84 -1.21
CA ILE A 244 -0.89 30.03 -2.43
C ILE A 244 -1.98 30.50 -3.39
N ASN A 245 -1.58 30.83 -4.62
CA ASN A 245 -2.43 31.25 -5.74
C ASN A 245 -3.43 32.39 -5.38
N LYS A 246 -3.10 33.25 -4.41
CA LYS A 246 -4.00 34.27 -3.84
C LYS A 246 -5.39 33.70 -3.49
N LYS A 247 -5.42 32.49 -2.92
CA LYS A 247 -6.68 31.83 -2.49
C LYS A 247 -6.57 31.20 -1.12
N GLU A 248 -5.42 30.63 -0.79
CA GLU A 248 -5.21 29.91 0.47
C GLU A 248 -4.11 30.60 1.25
N ILE A 249 -4.36 30.90 2.53
CA ILE A 249 -3.33 31.40 3.45
C ILE A 249 -3.03 30.32 4.48
N TYR A 250 -1.74 30.14 4.70
CA TYR A 250 -1.21 29.27 5.72
C TYR A 250 -0.37 30.08 6.69
N HIS A 251 -0.62 29.92 7.98
CA HIS A 251 0.20 30.46 9.04
C HIS A 251 1.31 29.47 9.42
N LEU A 252 2.51 29.98 9.58
CA LEU A 252 3.73 29.25 9.90
C LEU A 252 4.28 29.71 11.26
N GLY A 253 4.28 28.82 12.25
CA GLY A 253 4.88 29.10 13.57
C GLY A 253 6.41 29.19 13.55
N ALA A 254 7.06 28.77 12.46
CA ALA A 254 8.52 28.81 12.28
C ALA A 254 8.88 29.37 10.91
N SER A 255 10.08 29.98 10.82
CA SER A 255 10.62 30.41 9.53
C SER A 255 10.95 29.20 8.66
N LEU A 256 10.86 29.37 7.34
CA LEU A 256 11.12 28.27 6.40
C LEU A 256 12.54 27.70 6.56
N LYS A 257 13.51 28.54 6.96
CA LYS A 257 14.89 28.11 7.24
C LYS A 257 15.06 27.27 8.52
N ASP A 258 14.06 27.26 9.41
CA ASP A 258 14.10 26.64 10.74
C ASP A 258 13.05 25.55 10.93
N LEU A 259 12.41 25.09 9.85
CA LEU A 259 11.38 24.06 9.90
C LEU A 259 11.83 22.81 10.66
N GLY A 260 11.04 22.41 11.66
CA GLY A 260 11.23 21.20 12.45
C GLY A 260 12.43 21.20 13.41
N LYS A 261 13.18 22.31 13.52
CA LYS A 261 14.27 22.44 14.51
C LYS A 261 13.74 22.52 15.94
N LYS A 262 12.57 23.15 16.11
CA LYS A 262 11.83 23.25 17.36
C LYS A 262 10.34 23.00 17.12
N TRP A 263 9.57 22.80 18.20
CA TRP A 263 8.12 22.68 18.08
C TRP A 263 7.52 23.92 17.41
N PHE A 264 6.73 23.70 16.37
CA PHE A 264 6.02 24.78 15.73
C PHE A 264 4.68 24.30 15.17
N ALA A 265 3.71 25.22 15.17
CA ALA A 265 2.40 24.96 14.62
C ALA A 265 2.33 25.40 13.14
N PHE A 266 1.50 24.70 12.39
CA PHE A 266 1.10 25.06 11.04
C PHE A 266 -0.42 25.07 10.97
N SER A 267 -1.01 26.07 10.31
CA SER A 267 -2.48 26.16 10.24
C SER A 267 -2.93 26.78 8.93
N LYS A 268 -3.90 26.13 8.27
CA LYS A 268 -4.64 26.72 7.16
C LYS A 268 -5.68 27.69 7.73
N MET A 269 -5.65 28.94 7.29
CA MET A 269 -6.64 29.92 7.71
C MET A 269 -7.88 29.83 6.83
N SER A 270 -9.06 29.70 7.44
CA SER A 270 -10.34 29.85 6.73
C SER A 270 -10.52 31.32 6.38
N LEU A 271 -10.57 31.64 5.09
CA LEU A 271 -10.72 33.00 4.61
C LEU A 271 -12.10 33.19 4.00
N ASP A 272 -12.84 34.15 4.53
CA ASP A 272 -13.85 34.86 3.76
C ASP A 272 -13.14 35.80 2.77
N PHE A 273 -13.70 35.95 1.56
CA PHE A 273 -13.08 36.68 0.43
C PHE A 273 -12.55 38.08 0.79
N LEU A 274 -13.17 38.78 1.74
CA LEU A 274 -12.79 40.14 2.15
C LEU A 274 -11.45 40.23 2.90
N ASN A 275 -11.02 39.20 3.63
CA ASN A 275 -9.79 39.26 4.45
C ASN A 275 -8.51 39.09 3.61
N LEU A 276 -8.56 38.30 2.54
CA LEU A 276 -7.39 38.04 1.72
C LEU A 276 -7.04 39.24 0.84
N ASP A 277 -8.05 39.88 0.24
CA ASP A 277 -7.86 41.08 -0.58
C ASP A 277 -7.29 42.24 0.25
N GLU A 278 -7.72 42.39 1.51
CA GLU A 278 -7.17 43.42 2.42
C GLU A 278 -5.70 43.14 2.78
N ILE A 279 -5.32 41.88 3.02
CA ILE A 279 -3.92 41.49 3.27
C ILE A 279 -3.08 41.79 2.03
N LEU A 280 -3.54 41.39 0.84
CA LEU A 280 -2.82 41.64 -0.41
C LEU A 280 -2.67 43.15 -0.68
N TYR A 281 -3.72 43.94 -0.43
CA TYR A 281 -3.66 45.40 -0.53
C TYR A 281 -2.61 45.99 0.42
N LYS A 282 -2.59 45.58 1.70
CA LYS A 282 -1.59 46.05 2.67
C LYS A 282 -0.16 45.63 2.37
N LEU A 283 0.06 44.62 1.51
CA LEU A 283 1.39 44.21 1.05
C LEU A 283 1.88 45.01 -0.16
N GLU A 284 1.00 45.76 -0.82
CA GLU A 284 1.30 46.56 -2.00
C GLU A 284 1.43 48.07 -1.67
N VAL A 285 0.80 48.52 -0.58
CA VAL A 285 0.86 49.89 -0.03
C VAL A 285 2.03 50.06 0.93
#